data_AF-A0A358S5U5-F1
#
_entry.id   AF-A0A358S5U5-F1
#
_cell.length_a   1.000
_cell.length_b   1.000
_cell.length_c   1.000
_cell.angle_alpha   90.00
_cell.angle_beta   90.00
_cell.angle_gamma   90.00
#
_symmetry.space_group_name_H-M   'P 1'
#
loop_
_entity.id
_entity.type
_entity.pdbx_description
1 polymer ?
#
loop_
_entity_poly.entity_id
_entity_poly.type
_entity_poly.pdbx_seq_one_letter_code
_entity_poly.pdbx_strand_id
1 'polypeptide(L)'
;MDKINVIVHDKAPLGITDCDYELHRTKLSSEGLEGISILILDKNSETSPPFVLGEVKELDEAYFVPISTFEDPLKLWDLKRRILAYHWMKSVPLPHRQSLFESWYILKFLCQELKNVDARQLGRDIAALQSDAGIEVLEEFRGKILSLLQYPSTPEKIRGSLWKNYTNQLKKTHHPLSEIKDPKDGVFEDTLVHELHLLEEEAMKKHIFFGTSPVLYKEKKPVISSQA
;
A
#
# COMPACT_ATOMS: atom_id res chain seq x y z
N MET A 1 2.03 10.63 19.75
CA MET A 1 2.79 10.60 18.49
C MET A 1 1.83 11.02 17.39
N ASP A 2 2.12 12.14 16.72
CA ASP A 2 1.33 12.55 15.57
C ASP A 2 1.51 11.52 14.47
N LYS A 3 0.37 10.99 13.99
CA LYS A 3 0.38 9.97 12.95
C LYS A 3 0.73 10.68 11.66
N ILE A 4 1.80 10.25 11.01
CA ILE A 4 2.19 10.65 9.66
C ILE A 4 2.33 9.40 8.80
N ASN A 5 2.17 9.53 7.49
CA ASN A 5 2.46 8.45 6.55
C ASN A 5 3.94 8.06 6.66
N VAL A 6 4.21 6.76 6.49
CA VAL A 6 5.57 6.26 6.38
C VAL A 6 6.09 6.62 5.00
N ILE A 7 7.30 7.17 4.93
CA ILE A 7 7.98 7.43 3.67
C ILE A 7 9.05 6.37 3.44
N VAL A 8 8.95 5.65 2.33
CA VAL A 8 9.98 4.71 1.87
C VAL A 8 10.74 5.28 0.67
N HIS A 9 12.00 4.87 0.55
CA HIS A 9 12.89 5.32 -0.52
C HIS A 9 13.31 4.20 -1.47
N ASP A 10 13.17 2.95 -1.03
CA ASP A 10 13.44 1.79 -1.84
C ASP A 10 12.20 1.43 -2.65
N LYS A 11 12.43 1.04 -3.91
CA LYS A 11 11.36 0.57 -4.78
C LYS A 11 10.94 -0.82 -4.35
N ALA A 12 9.63 -1.04 -4.31
CA ALA A 12 9.07 -2.34 -4.00
C ALA A 12 8.99 -3.19 -5.28
N PRO A 13 9.42 -4.47 -5.24
CA PRO A 13 9.47 -5.30 -6.42
C PRO A 13 8.08 -5.82 -6.82
N LEU A 14 7.80 -5.79 -8.13
CA LEU A 14 6.65 -6.41 -8.77
C LEU A 14 7.14 -7.35 -9.86
N GLY A 15 6.83 -8.64 -9.74
CA GLY A 15 7.25 -9.66 -10.70
C GLY A 15 6.40 -9.63 -11.97
N ILE A 16 7.00 -10.02 -13.08
CA ILE A 16 6.32 -10.27 -14.35
C ILE A 16 7.07 -11.35 -15.12
N THR A 17 6.37 -12.18 -15.88
CA THR A 17 7.05 -13.14 -16.77
C THR A 17 7.72 -12.41 -17.94
N ASP A 18 8.79 -12.99 -18.48
CA ASP A 18 9.45 -12.45 -19.68
C ASP A 18 8.48 -12.29 -20.87
N CYS A 19 7.58 -13.26 -21.06
CA CYS A 19 6.56 -13.24 -22.09
C CYS A 19 5.59 -12.05 -21.91
N ASP A 20 5.04 -11.88 -20.70
CA ASP A 20 4.10 -10.80 -20.41
C ASP A 20 4.78 -9.43 -20.42
N TYR A 21 6.06 -9.37 -20.03
CA TYR A 21 6.84 -8.14 -20.09
C TYR A 21 6.98 -7.65 -21.53
N GLU A 22 7.43 -8.49 -22.46
CA GLU A 22 7.58 -8.08 -23.86
C GLU A 22 6.25 -7.68 -24.49
N LEU A 23 5.16 -8.37 -24.13
CA LEU A 23 3.81 -8.05 -24.62
C LEU A 23 3.29 -6.69 -24.11
N HIS A 24 3.69 -6.28 -22.91
CA HIS A 24 3.11 -5.13 -22.20
C HIS A 24 4.10 -4.01 -21.86
N ARG A 25 5.37 -4.09 -22.29
CA ARG A 25 6.46 -3.15 -21.93
C ARG A 25 6.12 -1.67 -22.11
N THR A 26 5.36 -1.32 -23.14
CA THR A 26 4.96 0.08 -23.42
C THR A 26 3.94 0.61 -22.41
N LYS A 27 3.07 -0.25 -21.86
CA LYS A 27 2.15 0.10 -20.77
C LYS A 27 2.87 0.11 -19.42
N LEU A 28 3.82 -0.80 -19.21
CA LEU A 28 4.59 -0.87 -17.95
C LEU A 28 5.55 0.32 -17.76
N SER A 29 5.84 1.05 -18.83
CA SER A 29 6.61 2.29 -18.78
C SER A 29 5.77 3.54 -18.49
N SER A 30 4.46 3.42 -18.24
CA SER A 30 3.57 4.57 -18.02
C SER A 30 3.60 5.11 -16.58
N GLU A 31 3.04 6.31 -16.40
CA GLU A 31 2.78 6.94 -15.09
C GLU A 31 1.97 6.01 -14.16
N GLY A 32 2.18 6.13 -12.84
CA GLY A 32 1.44 5.38 -11.82
C GLY A 32 2.20 4.24 -11.15
N LEU A 33 3.44 3.96 -11.57
CA LEU A 33 4.34 2.95 -10.99
C LEU A 33 5.46 3.53 -10.14
N GLU A 34 5.35 4.80 -9.71
CA GLU A 34 6.36 5.42 -8.87
C GLU A 34 6.55 4.62 -7.58
N GLY A 35 7.80 4.26 -7.28
CA GLY A 35 8.11 3.41 -6.13
C GLY A 35 7.97 1.91 -6.36
N ILE A 36 7.63 1.48 -7.58
CA ILE A 36 7.61 0.07 -7.98
C ILE A 36 8.80 -0.20 -8.92
N SER A 37 9.47 -1.33 -8.70
CA SER A 37 10.50 -1.85 -9.61
C SER A 37 10.01 -3.13 -10.26
N ILE A 38 9.89 -3.14 -11.59
CA ILE A 38 9.51 -4.34 -12.34
C ILE A 38 10.69 -5.32 -12.34
N LEU A 39 10.42 -6.55 -11.91
CA LEU A 39 11.37 -7.66 -11.92
C LEU A 39 10.89 -8.68 -12.96
N ILE A 40 11.69 -8.88 -14.02
CA ILE A 40 11.43 -9.93 -15.00
C ILE A 40 11.84 -11.26 -14.38
N LEU A 41 10.88 -12.18 -14.25
CA LEU A 41 11.08 -13.49 -13.66
C LEU A 41 11.57 -14.45 -14.74
N ASP A 42 12.72 -15.06 -14.48
CA ASP A 42 13.21 -16.22 -15.22
C ASP A 42 13.06 -17.50 -14.37
N LYS A 43 13.28 -18.66 -14.99
CA LYS A 43 13.18 -19.98 -14.32
C LYS A 43 14.18 -20.18 -13.17
N ASN A 44 15.18 -19.29 -13.03
CA ASN A 44 16.26 -19.37 -12.05
C ASN A 44 16.18 -18.24 -10.99
N SER A 45 15.09 -17.46 -10.99
CA SER A 45 14.91 -16.36 -10.06
C SER A 45 14.83 -16.86 -8.62
N GLU A 46 15.91 -16.74 -7.86
CA GLU A 46 15.99 -17.11 -6.44
C GLU A 46 15.07 -16.26 -5.53
N THR A 47 14.61 -15.10 -6.02
CA THR A 47 13.76 -14.19 -5.26
C THR A 47 12.41 -14.00 -5.95
N SER A 48 11.38 -14.68 -5.45
CA SER A 48 10.01 -14.43 -5.90
C SER A 48 9.44 -13.19 -5.21
N PRO A 49 9.06 -12.14 -5.96
CA PRO A 49 8.38 -11.00 -5.38
C PRO A 49 6.97 -11.42 -4.91
N PRO A 50 6.45 -10.79 -3.85
CA PRO A 50 5.16 -11.18 -3.26
C PRO A 50 3.97 -10.93 -4.18
N PHE A 51 4.13 -10.05 -5.16
CA PHE A 51 3.14 -9.78 -6.21
C PHE A 51 3.77 -10.10 -7.55
N VAL A 52 3.06 -10.84 -8.38
CA VAL A 52 3.49 -11.27 -9.71
C VAL A 52 2.36 -11.01 -10.70
N LEU A 53 2.68 -10.46 -11.86
CA LEU A 53 1.75 -10.25 -12.94
C LEU A 53 1.57 -11.51 -13.79
N GLY A 54 0.33 -11.77 -14.17
CA GLY A 54 -0.05 -12.99 -14.88
C GLY A 54 -0.15 -14.19 -13.94
N GLU A 55 -0.27 -15.38 -14.51
CA GLU A 55 -0.25 -16.65 -13.75
C GLU A 55 1.06 -17.38 -14.02
N VAL A 56 1.85 -17.61 -12.98
CA VAL A 56 3.08 -18.41 -13.05
C VAL A 56 2.88 -19.67 -12.24
N LYS A 57 2.76 -20.82 -12.91
CA LYS A 57 2.40 -22.08 -12.24
C LYS A 57 3.44 -22.58 -11.23
N GLU A 58 4.67 -22.07 -11.29
CA GLU A 58 5.78 -22.53 -10.43
C GLU A 58 6.04 -21.67 -9.18
N LEU A 59 5.21 -20.66 -8.87
CA LEU A 59 5.39 -19.78 -7.71
C LEU A 59 4.29 -19.98 -6.66
N ASP A 60 4.51 -20.89 -5.72
CA ASP A 60 3.51 -21.28 -4.70
C ASP A 60 3.21 -20.18 -3.66
N GLU A 61 4.13 -19.23 -3.45
CA GLU A 61 3.99 -18.16 -2.44
C GLU A 61 3.71 -16.77 -3.03
N ALA A 62 3.54 -16.67 -4.35
CA ALA A 62 3.28 -15.39 -5.02
C ALA A 62 1.78 -15.09 -5.12
N TYR A 63 1.43 -13.81 -4.97
CA TYR A 63 0.08 -13.34 -5.30
C TYR A 63 0.01 -12.90 -6.75
N PHE A 64 -0.80 -13.61 -7.54
CA PHE A 64 -1.01 -13.32 -8.95
C PHE A 64 -1.98 -12.16 -9.16
N VAL A 65 -1.53 -11.19 -9.95
CA VAL A 65 -2.26 -9.98 -10.30
C VAL A 65 -2.59 -10.04 -11.79
N PRO A 66 -3.87 -9.92 -12.19
CA PRO A 66 -4.23 -9.88 -13.59
C PRO A 66 -3.56 -8.70 -14.30
N ILE A 67 -3.04 -8.92 -15.50
CA ILE A 67 -2.38 -7.87 -16.30
C ILE A 67 -3.32 -6.69 -16.57
N SER A 68 -4.62 -6.95 -16.70
CA SER A 68 -5.66 -5.90 -16.87
C SER A 68 -5.72 -4.90 -15.71
N THR A 69 -5.06 -5.17 -14.58
CA THR A 69 -4.87 -4.20 -13.48
C THR A 69 -4.16 -2.93 -13.96
N PHE A 70 -3.29 -3.02 -14.96
CA PHE A 70 -2.58 -1.86 -15.55
C PHE A 70 -3.44 -1.02 -16.48
N GLU A 71 -4.58 -1.55 -16.90
CA GLU A 71 -5.50 -0.85 -17.82
C GLU A 71 -6.50 0.03 -17.07
N ASP A 72 -6.58 -0.14 -15.75
CA ASP A 72 -7.51 0.55 -14.86
C ASP A 72 -6.71 1.38 -13.84
N PRO A 73 -6.72 2.72 -13.96
CA PRO A 73 -5.96 3.60 -13.07
C PRO A 73 -6.26 3.41 -11.59
N LEU A 74 -7.50 3.04 -11.22
CA LEU A 74 -7.90 2.84 -9.84
C LEU A 74 -7.36 1.52 -9.30
N LYS A 75 -7.39 0.44 -10.10
CA LYS A 75 -6.79 -0.84 -9.72
C LYS A 75 -5.27 -0.74 -9.65
N LEU A 76 -4.63 0.02 -10.55
CA LEU A 76 -3.19 0.29 -10.50
C LEU A 76 -2.82 1.05 -9.23
N TRP A 77 -3.58 2.10 -8.89
CA TRP A 77 -3.39 2.85 -7.64
C TRP A 77 -3.55 1.94 -6.40
N ASP A 78 -4.59 1.09 -6.38
CA ASP A 78 -4.81 0.12 -5.30
C ASP A 78 -3.66 -0.89 -5.18
N LEU A 79 -3.18 -1.41 -6.31
CA LEU A 79 -2.05 -2.33 -6.34
C LEU A 79 -0.79 -1.67 -5.76
N LYS A 80 -0.44 -0.48 -6.23
CA LYS A 80 0.75 0.27 -5.80
C LYS A 80 0.79 0.45 -4.28
N ARG A 81 -0.28 0.96 -3.67
CA ARG A 81 -0.31 1.17 -2.21
C ARG A 81 -0.18 -0.13 -1.42
N ARG A 82 -0.72 -1.25 -1.94
CA ARG A 82 -0.63 -2.57 -1.28
C ARG A 82 0.78 -3.14 -1.38
N ILE A 83 1.42 -3.04 -2.55
CA ILE A 83 2.81 -3.46 -2.74
C ILE A 83 3.74 -2.66 -1.82
N LEU A 84 3.60 -1.33 -1.76
CA LEU A 84 4.41 -0.48 -0.89
C LEU A 84 4.21 -0.82 0.59
N ALA A 85 2.96 -0.98 1.03
CA ALA A 85 2.64 -1.39 2.40
C ALA A 85 3.21 -2.78 2.74
N TYR A 86 3.11 -3.73 1.81
CA TYR A 86 3.65 -5.08 1.97
C TYR A 86 5.17 -5.04 2.10
N HIS A 87 5.84 -4.34 1.18
CA HIS A 87 7.29 -4.24 1.15
C HIS A 87 7.84 -3.61 2.44
N TRP A 88 7.22 -2.51 2.88
CA TRP A 88 7.56 -1.90 4.17
C TRP A 88 7.29 -2.86 5.34
N MET A 89 6.09 -3.45 5.42
CA MET A 89 5.76 -4.37 6.52
C MET A 89 6.69 -5.57 6.56
N LYS A 90 7.18 -6.07 5.42
CA LYS A 90 8.15 -7.17 5.37
C LYS A 90 9.51 -6.78 5.96
N SER A 91 9.92 -5.52 5.86
CA SER A 91 11.24 -5.05 6.32
C SER A 91 11.27 -4.51 7.74
N VAL A 92 10.12 -4.21 8.37
CA VAL A 92 10.09 -3.66 9.74
C VAL A 92 10.68 -4.66 10.76
N PRO A 93 11.69 -4.29 11.55
CA PRO A 93 12.16 -5.15 12.65
C PRO A 93 11.08 -5.33 13.72
N LEU A 94 10.88 -6.56 14.20
CA LEU A 94 9.92 -6.89 15.26
C LEU A 94 10.63 -7.47 16.50
N PRO A 95 11.48 -6.70 17.20
CA PRO A 95 12.19 -7.18 18.39
C PRO A 95 11.27 -7.45 19.60
N HIS A 96 10.08 -6.83 19.62
CA HIS A 96 9.12 -6.98 20.72
C HIS A 96 7.70 -6.60 20.27
N ARG A 97 6.67 -7.01 21.05
CA ARG A 97 5.24 -6.75 20.77
C ARG A 97 4.93 -5.30 20.37
N GLN A 98 5.58 -4.32 21.01
CA GLN A 98 5.31 -2.91 20.75
C GLN A 98 5.60 -2.52 19.28
N SER A 99 6.62 -3.11 18.65
CA SER A 99 6.95 -2.87 17.24
C SER A 99 5.83 -3.37 16.33
N LEU A 100 5.30 -4.57 16.61
CA LEU A 100 4.17 -5.12 15.85
C LEU A 100 2.91 -4.26 16.03
N PHE A 101 2.65 -3.80 17.26
CA PHE A 101 1.50 -2.95 17.54
C PHE A 101 1.58 -1.61 16.79
N GLU A 102 2.74 -0.96 16.77
CA GLU A 102 2.98 0.28 16.04
C GLU A 102 2.84 0.09 14.52
N SER A 103 3.43 -0.99 13.97
CA SER A 103 3.30 -1.33 12.55
C SER A 103 1.85 -1.61 12.15
N TRP A 104 1.12 -2.39 12.97
CA TRP A 104 -0.30 -2.63 12.77
C TRP A 104 -1.10 -1.33 12.83
N TYR A 105 -0.76 -0.43 13.73
CA TYR A 105 -1.48 0.82 13.88
C TYR A 105 -1.40 1.70 12.62
N ILE A 106 -0.28 1.63 11.89
CA ILE A 106 -0.08 2.26 10.59
C ILE A 106 -0.95 1.58 9.51
N LEU A 107 -1.03 0.25 9.49
CA LEU A 107 -1.70 -0.47 8.40
C LEU A 107 -3.18 -0.76 8.62
N LYS A 108 -3.68 -0.70 9.85
CA LYS A 108 -5.02 -1.22 10.20
C LYS A 108 -6.15 -0.63 9.36
N PHE A 109 -6.06 0.63 8.93
CA PHE A 109 -7.12 1.25 8.13
C PHE A 109 -7.14 0.71 6.71
N LEU A 110 -5.97 0.56 6.09
CA LEU A 110 -5.80 -0.16 4.83
C LEU A 110 -6.33 -1.59 4.97
N CYS A 111 -5.84 -2.38 5.93
CA CYS A 111 -6.27 -3.77 6.11
C CYS A 111 -7.79 -3.89 6.36
N GLN A 112 -8.39 -2.98 7.14
CA GLN A 112 -9.85 -2.96 7.40
C GLN A 112 -10.68 -2.59 6.17
N GLU A 113 -10.13 -1.81 5.24
CA GLU A 113 -10.75 -1.56 3.96
C GLU A 113 -10.72 -2.85 3.10
N LEU A 114 -9.55 -3.48 2.98
CA LEU A 114 -9.36 -4.68 2.17
C LEU A 114 -10.24 -5.83 2.68
N LYS A 115 -10.13 -6.17 3.97
CA LYS A 115 -10.81 -7.29 4.63
C LYS A 115 -11.23 -6.93 6.04
N ASN A 116 -12.41 -6.32 6.15
CA ASN A 116 -12.92 -5.67 7.36
C ASN A 116 -13.02 -6.58 8.60
N VAL A 117 -13.61 -7.76 8.45
CA VAL A 117 -13.86 -8.71 9.55
C VAL A 117 -12.53 -9.29 10.04
N ASP A 118 -11.73 -9.81 9.12
CA ASP A 118 -10.44 -10.45 9.40
C ASP A 118 -9.45 -9.45 10.02
N ALA A 119 -9.36 -8.24 9.46
CA ALA A 119 -8.50 -7.18 10.00
C ALA A 119 -8.92 -6.75 11.41
N ARG A 120 -10.23 -6.69 11.70
CA ARG A 120 -10.71 -6.37 13.06
C ARG A 120 -10.39 -7.48 14.04
N GLN A 121 -10.53 -8.73 13.64
CA GLN A 121 -10.14 -9.87 14.47
C GLN A 121 -8.63 -9.84 14.75
N LEU A 122 -7.81 -9.69 13.70
CA LEU A 122 -6.37 -9.58 13.83
C LEU A 122 -5.95 -8.44 14.76
N GLY A 123 -6.61 -7.28 14.68
CA GLY A 123 -6.35 -6.18 15.60
C GLY A 123 -6.68 -6.48 17.07
N ARG A 124 -7.72 -7.28 17.34
CA ARG A 124 -8.02 -7.77 18.70
C ARG A 124 -6.96 -8.75 19.17
N ASP A 125 -6.55 -9.66 18.29
CA ASP A 125 -5.55 -10.68 18.60
C ASP A 125 -4.19 -10.04 18.92
N ILE A 126 -3.76 -9.03 18.14
CA ILE A 126 -2.55 -8.24 18.41
C ILE A 126 -2.66 -7.49 19.75
N ALA A 127 -3.82 -6.93 20.06
CA ALA A 127 -4.03 -6.24 21.34
C ALA A 127 -3.95 -7.21 22.53
N ALA A 128 -4.41 -8.46 22.37
CA ALA A 128 -4.39 -9.50 23.38
C ALA A 128 -3.03 -10.19 23.57
N LEU A 129 -2.05 -9.94 22.69
CA LEU A 129 -0.70 -10.50 22.82
C LEU A 129 -0.06 -10.13 24.17
N GLN A 130 0.62 -11.09 24.77
CA GLN A 130 1.45 -10.87 25.96
C GLN A 130 2.64 -9.98 25.63
N SER A 131 3.11 -9.19 26.61
CA SER A 131 4.19 -8.22 26.42
C SER A 131 5.52 -8.86 26.03
N ASP A 132 5.75 -10.09 26.47
CA ASP A 132 6.95 -10.92 26.29
C ASP A 132 6.80 -11.95 25.15
N ALA A 133 5.82 -11.76 24.25
CA ALA A 133 5.66 -12.61 23.08
C ALA A 133 6.97 -12.72 22.27
N GLY A 134 7.40 -13.96 22.02
CA GLY A 134 8.63 -14.27 21.29
C GLY A 134 8.57 -13.88 19.82
N ILE A 135 9.75 -13.76 19.19
CA ILE A 135 9.91 -13.32 17.79
C ILE A 135 9.09 -14.18 16.83
N GLU A 136 9.08 -15.50 17.01
CA GLU A 136 8.30 -16.42 16.15
C GLU A 136 6.81 -16.06 16.10
N VAL A 137 6.22 -15.76 17.26
CA VAL A 137 4.81 -15.31 17.35
C VAL A 137 4.63 -13.99 16.62
N LEU A 138 5.55 -13.04 16.77
CA LEU A 138 5.46 -11.75 16.07
C LEU A 138 5.52 -11.91 14.55
N GLU A 139 6.35 -12.83 14.07
CA GLU A 139 6.46 -13.16 12.64
C GLU A 139 5.20 -13.87 12.10
N GLU A 140 4.53 -14.71 12.89
CA GLU A 140 3.20 -15.24 12.51
C GLU A 140 2.18 -14.12 12.30
N PHE A 141 2.17 -13.12 13.19
CA PHE A 141 1.31 -11.95 13.04
C PHE A 141 1.70 -11.09 11.84
N ARG A 142 3.00 -10.96 11.54
CA ARG A 142 3.46 -10.33 10.30
C ARG A 142 2.87 -11.06 9.10
N GLY A 143 2.97 -12.39 9.05
CA GLY A 143 2.39 -13.21 7.98
C GLY A 143 0.89 -12.96 7.79
N LYS A 144 0.12 -12.84 8.88
CA LYS A 144 -1.31 -12.49 8.85
C LYS A 144 -1.56 -11.07 8.32
N ILE A 145 -0.72 -10.09 8.66
CA ILE A 145 -0.85 -8.73 8.11
C ILE A 145 -0.55 -8.75 6.60
N LEU A 146 0.53 -9.43 6.20
CA LEU A 146 0.96 -9.54 4.81
C LEU A 146 -0.10 -10.22 3.94
N SER A 147 -0.78 -11.26 4.44
CA SER A 147 -1.87 -11.92 3.70
C SER A 147 -3.08 -11.00 3.49
N LEU A 148 -3.42 -10.12 4.44
CA LEU A 148 -4.49 -9.14 4.25
C LEU A 148 -4.19 -8.14 3.12
N LEU A 149 -2.91 -7.77 2.93
CA LEU A 149 -2.47 -6.83 1.89
C LEU A 149 -2.52 -7.43 0.48
N GLN A 150 -2.68 -8.74 0.35
CA GLN A 150 -2.83 -9.40 -0.94
C GLN A 150 -4.22 -9.19 -1.55
N TYR A 151 -5.25 -8.93 -0.73
CA TYR A 151 -6.60 -8.73 -1.24
C TYR A 151 -6.76 -7.38 -1.93
N PRO A 152 -7.34 -7.33 -3.15
CA PRO A 152 -7.67 -6.07 -3.81
C PRO A 152 -8.83 -5.37 -3.10
N SER A 153 -8.88 -4.04 -3.22
CA SER A 153 -10.04 -3.27 -2.77
C SER A 153 -11.11 -3.15 -3.86
N THR A 154 -12.24 -2.54 -3.52
CA THR A 154 -13.31 -2.21 -4.48
C THR A 154 -13.48 -0.69 -4.57
N PRO A 155 -13.99 -0.16 -5.69
CA PRO A 155 -14.20 1.29 -5.84
C PRO A 155 -15.03 1.90 -4.70
N GLU A 156 -16.06 1.20 -4.23
CA GLU A 156 -16.94 1.65 -3.15
C GLU A 156 -16.18 1.74 -1.81
N LYS A 157 -15.33 0.75 -1.53
CA LYS A 157 -14.50 0.71 -0.33
C LYS A 157 -13.47 1.84 -0.34
N ILE A 158 -12.78 2.02 -1.46
CA ILE A 158 -11.79 3.08 -1.65
C ILE A 158 -12.44 4.45 -1.47
N ARG A 159 -13.58 4.70 -2.12
CA ARG A 159 -14.34 5.96 -1.97
C ARG A 159 -14.76 6.20 -0.53
N GLY A 160 -15.27 5.16 0.15
CA GLY A 160 -15.63 5.24 1.56
C GLY A 160 -14.45 5.60 2.48
N SER A 161 -13.26 5.05 2.20
CA SER A 161 -12.03 5.39 2.93
C SER A 161 -11.50 6.78 2.60
N LEU A 162 -11.51 7.20 1.34
CA LEU A 162 -11.18 8.56 0.90
C LEU A 162 -12.01 9.57 1.70
N TRP A 163 -13.34 9.42 1.68
CA TRP A 163 -14.25 10.36 2.33
C TRP A 163 -14.04 10.47 3.85
N LYS A 164 -13.82 9.33 4.51
CA LYS A 164 -13.51 9.29 5.96
C LYS A 164 -12.23 10.04 6.28
N ASN A 165 -11.18 9.83 5.48
CA ASN A 165 -9.91 10.50 5.68
C ASN A 165 -10.01 11.99 5.38
N TYR A 166 -10.65 12.38 4.26
CA TYR A 166 -10.89 13.77 3.92
C TYR A 166 -11.67 14.51 5.01
N THR A 167 -12.77 13.93 5.50
CA THR A 167 -13.57 14.54 6.57
C THR A 167 -12.75 14.74 7.85
N ASN A 168 -11.90 13.76 8.20
CA ASN A 168 -11.00 13.87 9.35
C ASN A 168 -9.91 14.93 9.14
N GLN A 169 -9.38 15.03 7.93
CA GLN A 169 -8.39 16.05 7.56
C GLN A 169 -9.00 17.45 7.60
N LEU A 170 -10.17 17.65 6.99
CA LEU A 170 -10.90 18.91 6.98
C LEU A 170 -11.15 19.44 8.40
N LYS A 171 -11.50 18.55 9.35
CA LYS A 171 -11.67 18.90 10.76
C LYS A 171 -10.37 19.39 11.43
N LYS A 172 -9.21 18.93 10.97
CA LYS A 172 -7.90 19.28 11.54
C LYS A 172 -7.29 20.50 10.88
N THR A 173 -7.45 20.64 9.56
CA THR A 173 -6.81 21.70 8.77
C THR A 173 -7.69 22.93 8.60
N HIS A 174 -9.01 22.77 8.74
CA HIS A 174 -10.00 23.78 8.34
C HIS A 174 -9.82 24.26 6.89
N HIS A 175 -9.21 23.43 6.05
CA HIS A 175 -8.91 23.73 4.65
C HIS A 175 -9.68 22.74 3.75
N PRO A 176 -10.81 23.15 3.15
CA PRO A 176 -11.56 22.32 2.22
C PRO A 176 -10.81 22.16 0.90
N LEU A 177 -10.90 20.96 0.32
CA LEU A 177 -10.42 20.64 -1.02
C LEU A 177 -11.65 20.55 -1.92
N SER A 178 -11.87 21.56 -2.77
CA SER A 178 -13.08 21.70 -3.60
C SER A 178 -13.27 20.62 -4.65
N GLU A 179 -12.18 19.94 -4.98
CA GLU A 179 -12.07 18.91 -5.99
C GLU A 179 -12.55 17.56 -5.47
N ILE A 180 -12.53 17.35 -4.14
CA ILE A 180 -13.06 16.14 -3.50
C ILE A 180 -14.59 16.21 -3.48
N LYS A 181 -15.23 15.23 -4.12
CA LYS A 181 -16.68 15.18 -4.29
C LYS A 181 -17.34 14.51 -3.09
N ASP A 182 -18.47 15.05 -2.62
CA ASP A 182 -19.28 14.36 -1.62
C ASP A 182 -19.87 13.09 -2.28
N PRO A 183 -19.68 11.91 -1.68
CA PRO A 183 -20.30 10.68 -2.20
C PRO A 183 -21.83 10.75 -2.33
N LYS A 184 -22.49 11.68 -1.64
CA LYS A 184 -23.94 11.92 -1.77
C LYS A 184 -24.34 12.60 -3.09
N ASP A 185 -23.41 13.29 -3.73
CA ASP A 185 -23.66 14.01 -4.99
C ASP A 185 -23.59 13.08 -6.21
N GLY A 186 -23.12 11.83 -6.03
CA GLY A 186 -23.07 10.80 -7.07
C GLY A 186 -21.85 9.88 -6.97
N VAL A 187 -21.77 8.91 -7.89
CA VAL A 187 -20.59 8.06 -8.08
C VAL A 187 -19.74 8.65 -9.20
N PHE A 188 -18.60 9.22 -8.85
CA PHE A 188 -17.64 9.81 -9.79
C PHE A 188 -16.42 8.89 -9.89
N GLU A 189 -16.48 7.84 -10.71
CA GLU A 189 -15.36 6.89 -10.84
C GLU A 189 -14.17 7.54 -11.55
N ASP A 190 -14.45 8.34 -12.57
CA ASP A 190 -13.46 9.04 -13.41
C ASP A 190 -12.59 10.04 -12.63
N THR A 191 -13.08 10.55 -11.49
CA THR A 191 -12.35 11.52 -10.66
C THR A 191 -11.69 10.88 -9.44
N LEU A 192 -12.05 9.65 -9.08
CA LEU A 192 -11.66 9.05 -7.80
C LEU A 192 -10.14 8.96 -7.66
N VAL A 193 -9.44 8.57 -8.73
CA VAL A 193 -7.97 8.49 -8.73
C VAL A 193 -7.36 9.87 -8.50
N HIS A 194 -7.87 10.91 -9.15
CA HIS A 194 -7.40 12.28 -8.95
C HIS A 194 -7.62 12.75 -7.50
N GLU A 195 -8.80 12.49 -6.93
CA GLU A 195 -9.13 12.85 -5.55
C GLU A 195 -8.22 12.14 -4.54
N LEU A 196 -7.85 10.87 -4.81
CA LEU A 196 -6.89 10.11 -3.99
C LEU A 196 -5.50 10.74 -4.00
N HIS A 197 -4.97 11.07 -5.18
CA HIS A 197 -3.66 11.71 -5.30
C HIS A 197 -3.63 13.10 -4.64
N LEU A 198 -4.70 13.89 -4.80
CA LEU A 198 -4.82 15.19 -4.15
C LEU A 198 -4.75 15.06 -2.62
N LEU A 199 -5.44 14.06 -2.06
CA LEU A 199 -5.42 13.83 -0.62
C LEU A 199 -4.09 13.27 -0.13
N GLU A 200 -3.42 12.41 -0.90
CA GLU A 200 -2.05 11.93 -0.62
C GLU A 200 -1.05 13.10 -0.56
N GLU A 201 -1.11 14.00 -1.54
CA GLU A 201 -0.26 15.18 -1.59
C GLU A 201 -0.49 16.11 -0.41
N GLU A 202 -1.74 16.42 -0.10
CA GLU A 202 -2.07 17.33 1.00
C GLU A 202 -1.71 16.71 2.36
N ALA A 203 -1.95 15.41 2.52
CA ALA A 203 -1.50 14.63 3.68
C ALA A 203 0.02 14.73 3.89
N MET A 204 0.80 14.58 2.81
CA MET A 204 2.26 14.77 2.87
C MET A 204 2.64 16.22 3.22
N LYS A 205 2.04 17.22 2.56
CA LYS A 205 2.33 18.65 2.77
C LYS A 205 2.02 19.11 4.19
N LYS A 206 0.95 18.59 4.79
CA LYS A 206 0.46 18.97 6.12
C LYS A 206 0.89 18.03 7.24
N HIS A 207 1.67 16.99 6.93
CA HIS A 207 2.05 15.95 7.89
C HIS A 207 0.83 15.32 8.59
N ILE A 208 -0.19 14.98 7.81
CA ILE A 208 -1.41 14.32 8.29
C ILE A 208 -1.41 12.90 7.79
N PHE A 209 -1.67 11.95 8.68
CA PHE A 209 -1.81 10.55 8.27
C PHE A 209 -3.04 10.30 7.39
N PHE A 210 -2.79 9.87 6.15
CA PHE A 210 -3.77 9.33 5.24
C PHE A 210 -3.79 7.79 5.33
N GLY A 211 -4.74 7.24 6.07
CA GLY A 211 -4.78 5.81 6.39
C GLY A 211 -5.16 4.89 5.24
N THR A 212 -5.68 5.44 4.14
CA THR A 212 -5.98 4.70 2.91
C THR A 212 -4.69 4.35 2.15
N SER A 213 -3.64 5.17 2.28
CA SER A 213 -2.33 4.98 1.62
C SER A 213 -1.21 5.22 2.64
N PRO A 214 -1.06 4.35 3.66
CA PRO A 214 -0.26 4.63 4.85
C PRO A 214 1.26 4.66 4.61
N VAL A 215 1.73 4.04 3.52
CA VAL A 215 3.14 3.95 3.12
C VAL A 215 3.28 4.57 1.73
N LEU A 216 4.09 5.61 1.61
CA LEU A 216 4.29 6.38 0.39
C LEU A 216 5.74 6.30 -0.05
N TYR A 217 5.96 6.19 -1.35
CA TYR A 217 7.30 6.26 -1.92
C TYR A 217 7.71 7.72 -2.17
N LYS A 218 8.96 8.03 -1.86
CA LYS A 218 9.59 9.28 -2.27
C LYS A 218 11.02 9.00 -2.70
N GLU A 219 11.36 9.42 -3.90
CA GLU A 219 12.73 9.29 -4.39
C GLU A 219 13.70 10.06 -3.47
N LYS A 220 14.80 9.39 -3.12
CA LYS A 220 15.84 10.01 -2.31
C LYS A 220 16.54 11.05 -3.17
N LYS A 221 16.37 12.34 -2.85
CA LYS A 221 17.15 13.39 -3.52
C LYS A 221 18.63 13.10 -3.30
N PRO A 222 19.47 13.08 -4.36
CA PRO A 222 20.90 12.97 -4.17
C PRO A 222 21.36 14.13 -3.29
N VAL A 223 22.09 13.82 -2.22
CA VAL A 223 22.73 14.85 -1.39
C VAL A 223 23.77 15.49 -2.28
N ILE A 224 23.47 16.67 -2.82
CA ILE A 224 24.49 17.50 -3.47
C ILE A 224 25.39 17.96 -2.33
N SER A 225 26.52 17.27 -2.15
CA SER A 225 27.60 17.76 -1.32
C SER A 225 28.11 19.04 -1.98
N SER A 226 27.63 20.19 -1.52
CA SER A 226 28.32 21.46 -1.72
C SER A 226 29.63 21.35 -0.95
N GLN A 227 30.70 20.93 -1.63
CA GLN A 227 32.05 21.10 -1.15
C GLN A 227 32.30 22.61 -1.02
N ALA A 228 32.53 23.04 0.22
CA ALA A 228 33.05 24.35 0.58
C ALA A 228 34.58 24.34 0.47
#